data_AF-A0A090QRT7-F1
#
_entry.id   AF-A0A090QRT7-F1
#
_cell.length_a   1.000
_cell.length_b   1.000
_cell.length_c   1.000
_cell.angle_alpha   90.00
_cell.angle_beta   90.00
_cell.angle_gamma   90.00
#
_symmetry.space_group_name_H-M   'P 1'
#
loop_
_entity.id
_entity.type
_entity.pdbx_description
1 polymer ?
#
loop_
_entity_poly.entity_id
_entity_poly.type
_entity_poly.pdbx_seq_one_letter_code
_entity_poly.pdbx_strand_id
1 'polypeptide(L)'
;MTEPKKKTINDNMRRTCFFCSEIIEGKKTQEHIIPDSLLGKLGIKEETITGKGVFQYSRVKVPAHKDCNSNFGSEYENEILKLLDEPEKLFEEIKKEESGISIIYSPDNSSTSLISTWLSKIYYGLFYNDYLKIDDLEHKETSEKIINTDNFRMIQNAYKDGVGFCLPSSLYVFKSDKDFFDLRTFVYPKMIMIKIKNWFSFWQ
;
A
#
# COMPACT_ATOMS: atom_id res chain seq x y z
N MET A 1 20.01 -15.77 8.82
CA MET A 1 19.34 -14.46 8.70
C MET A 1 20.03 -13.70 7.58
N THR A 2 19.36 -13.50 6.45
CA THR A 2 19.87 -12.68 5.34
C THR A 2 19.83 -11.20 5.73
N GLU A 3 20.85 -10.43 5.37
CA GLU A 3 20.86 -8.99 5.59
C GLU A 3 19.61 -8.33 4.97
N PRO A 4 18.93 -7.41 5.68
CA PRO A 4 17.80 -6.69 5.12
C PRO A 4 18.25 -5.87 3.91
N LYS A 5 17.57 -6.03 2.78
CA LYS A 5 17.84 -5.26 1.55
C LYS A 5 17.71 -3.77 1.86
N LYS A 6 18.76 -3.01 1.54
CA LYS A 6 18.82 -1.56 1.81
C LYS A 6 18.10 -0.69 0.78
N LYS A 7 17.71 -1.25 -0.38
CA LYS A 7 17.04 -0.51 -1.46
C LYS A 7 16.01 -1.38 -2.18
N THR A 8 14.86 -0.78 -2.51
CA THR A 8 13.82 -1.37 -3.36
C THR A 8 14.12 -1.12 -4.85
N ILE A 9 14.73 0.03 -5.15
CA ILE A 9 15.03 0.48 -6.51
C ILE A 9 16.37 -0.08 -6.99
N ASN A 10 16.39 -0.50 -8.25
CA ASN A 10 17.57 -0.95 -8.97
C ASN A 10 17.46 -0.60 -10.47
N ASP A 11 18.50 -0.88 -11.25
CA ASP A 11 18.58 -0.52 -12.67
C ASP A 11 17.54 -1.23 -13.56
N ASN A 12 16.87 -2.28 -13.05
CA ASN A 12 15.92 -3.09 -13.79
C ASN A 12 14.56 -3.23 -13.10
N MET A 13 13.96 -2.09 -12.75
CA MET A 13 12.64 -2.04 -12.10
C MET A 13 11.52 -2.71 -12.92
N ARG A 14 11.60 -2.72 -14.26
CA ARG A 14 10.62 -3.41 -15.12
C ARG A 14 10.65 -4.94 -15.03
N ARG A 15 11.70 -5.49 -14.42
CA ARG A 15 11.89 -6.92 -14.10
C ARG A 15 12.00 -7.16 -12.60
N THR A 16 11.76 -6.17 -11.75
CA THR A 16 11.74 -6.35 -10.31
C THR A 16 10.32 -6.70 -9.87
N CYS A 17 10.17 -7.72 -9.03
CA CYS A 17 8.87 -8.10 -8.53
C CYS A 17 8.36 -7.11 -7.49
N PHE A 18 7.12 -6.66 -7.66
CA PHE A 18 6.45 -5.77 -6.73
C PHE A 18 6.31 -6.36 -5.33
N PHE A 19 6.08 -7.67 -5.21
CA PHE A 19 5.82 -8.30 -3.90
C PHE A 19 7.08 -8.59 -3.09
N CYS A 20 8.20 -8.97 -3.72
CA CYS A 20 9.39 -9.44 -3.01
C CYS A 20 10.69 -8.66 -3.31
N SER A 21 10.64 -7.66 -4.19
CA SER A 21 11.83 -6.88 -4.62
C SER A 21 12.97 -7.74 -5.19
N GLU A 22 12.68 -8.94 -5.67
CA GLU A 22 13.65 -9.81 -6.37
C GLU A 22 13.52 -9.66 -7.88
N ILE A 23 14.62 -9.89 -8.59
CA ILE A 23 14.64 -9.86 -10.05
C ILE A 23 13.87 -11.08 -10.58
N ILE A 24 13.07 -10.84 -11.61
CA ILE A 24 12.32 -11.85 -12.33
C ILE A 24 13.19 -12.38 -13.48
N GLU A 25 13.88 -13.49 -13.23
CA GLU A 25 14.74 -14.14 -14.22
C GLU A 25 13.94 -14.83 -15.35
N GLY A 26 12.70 -15.22 -15.07
CA GLY A 26 11.83 -15.96 -16.02
C GLY A 26 10.69 -15.14 -16.64
N LYS A 27 9.56 -15.83 -16.88
CA LYS A 27 8.32 -15.22 -17.39
C LYS A 27 7.72 -14.33 -16.29
N LYS A 28 7.67 -13.02 -16.52
CA LYS A 28 6.96 -12.10 -15.63
C LYS A 28 5.45 -12.20 -15.83
N THR A 29 4.71 -12.06 -14.76
CA THR A 29 3.28 -11.77 -14.79
C THR A 29 3.06 -10.27 -14.62
N GLN A 30 1.82 -9.82 -14.86
CA GLN A 30 1.40 -8.45 -14.65
C GLN A 30 0.27 -8.48 -13.64
N GLU A 31 0.60 -8.10 -12.42
CA GLU A 31 -0.33 -8.07 -11.31
C GLU A 31 -1.21 -6.83 -11.38
N HIS A 32 -2.51 -7.03 -11.18
CA HIS A 32 -3.44 -5.92 -11.04
C HIS A 32 -3.25 -5.24 -9.67
N ILE A 33 -3.11 -3.92 -9.65
CA ILE A 33 -2.99 -3.18 -8.38
C ILE A 33 -4.35 -3.18 -7.67
N ILE A 34 -5.42 -2.95 -8.43
CA ILE A 34 -6.81 -3.11 -8.00
C ILE A 34 -7.34 -4.40 -8.65
N PRO A 35 -7.88 -5.36 -7.88
CA PRO A 35 -8.30 -6.67 -8.39
C PRO A 35 -9.21 -6.54 -9.62
N ASP A 36 -8.96 -7.32 -10.67
CA ASP A 36 -9.75 -7.25 -11.91
C ASP A 36 -11.24 -7.57 -11.66
N SER A 37 -11.50 -8.51 -10.75
CA SER A 37 -12.86 -8.83 -10.29
C SER A 37 -13.57 -7.63 -9.64
N LEU A 38 -12.86 -6.82 -8.87
CA LEU A 38 -13.42 -5.61 -8.25
C LEU A 38 -13.68 -4.53 -9.30
N LEU A 39 -12.74 -4.32 -10.22
CA LEU A 39 -12.94 -3.41 -11.36
C LEU A 39 -14.16 -3.80 -12.20
N GLY A 40 -14.37 -5.11 -12.39
CA GLY A 40 -15.56 -5.66 -13.04
C GLY A 40 -16.84 -5.37 -12.27
N LYS A 41 -16.86 -5.64 -10.94
CA LYS A 41 -18.02 -5.37 -10.07
C LYS A 41 -18.40 -3.89 -10.05
N LEU A 42 -17.42 -2.98 -10.07
CA LEU A 42 -17.64 -1.54 -10.08
C LEU A 42 -18.00 -0.99 -11.48
N GLY A 43 -17.87 -1.79 -12.55
CA GLY A 43 -18.14 -1.35 -13.92
C GLY A 43 -17.09 -0.40 -14.52
N ILE A 44 -15.97 -0.17 -13.82
CA ILE A 44 -14.96 0.86 -14.19
C ILE A 44 -13.77 0.31 -14.98
N LYS A 45 -13.77 -0.98 -15.33
CA LYS A 45 -12.60 -1.67 -15.92
C LYS A 45 -12.04 -0.97 -17.16
N GLU A 46 -12.92 -0.50 -18.04
CA GLU A 46 -12.56 0.20 -19.28
C GLU A 46 -12.53 1.73 -19.14
N GLU A 47 -12.91 2.25 -17.97
CA GLU A 47 -12.84 3.67 -17.69
C GLU A 47 -11.39 4.16 -17.64
N THR A 48 -11.21 5.42 -18.02
CA THR A 48 -9.90 6.06 -18.10
C THR A 48 -9.64 6.87 -16.84
N ILE A 49 -8.52 6.58 -16.18
CA ILE A 49 -7.95 7.40 -15.13
C ILE A 49 -7.11 8.49 -15.78
N THR A 50 -7.39 9.74 -15.42
CA THR A 50 -6.66 10.91 -15.89
C THR A 50 -5.86 11.55 -14.76
N GLY A 51 -4.60 11.87 -15.01
CA GLY A 51 -3.70 12.57 -14.09
C GLY A 51 -2.42 12.96 -14.82
N LYS A 52 -1.25 12.78 -14.18
CA LYS A 52 0.06 12.92 -14.86
C LYS A 52 0.26 11.91 -16.00
N GLY A 53 -0.49 10.81 -16.00
CA GLY A 53 -0.64 9.90 -17.12
C GLY A 53 -2.12 9.67 -17.46
N VAL A 54 -2.36 9.00 -18.58
CA VAL A 54 -3.70 8.60 -19.04
C VAL A 54 -3.69 7.10 -19.26
N PHE A 55 -4.46 6.38 -18.44
CA PHE A 55 -4.49 4.92 -18.44
C PHE A 55 -5.91 4.41 -18.21
N GLN A 56 -6.25 3.26 -18.79
CA GLN A 56 -7.45 2.53 -18.37
C GLN A 56 -7.20 1.83 -17.02
N TYR A 57 -8.21 1.72 -16.17
CA TYR A 57 -8.12 0.98 -14.90
C TYR A 57 -7.55 -0.43 -15.08
N SER A 58 -8.01 -1.16 -16.11
CA SER A 58 -7.51 -2.51 -16.45
C SER A 58 -6.01 -2.59 -16.76
N ARG A 59 -5.37 -1.46 -17.07
CA ARG A 59 -3.94 -1.38 -17.41
C ARG A 59 -3.06 -0.97 -16.23
N VAL A 60 -3.64 -0.67 -15.08
CA VAL A 60 -2.92 -0.29 -13.85
C VAL A 60 -2.37 -1.56 -13.19
N LYS A 61 -1.15 -1.93 -13.60
CA LYS A 61 -0.51 -3.21 -13.28
C LYS A 61 0.96 -3.08 -12.92
N VAL A 62 1.47 -3.99 -12.10
CA VAL A 62 2.88 -4.06 -11.69
C VAL A 62 3.53 -5.40 -12.05
N PRO A 63 4.85 -5.44 -12.32
CA PRO A 63 5.57 -6.70 -12.53
C PRO A 63 5.57 -7.57 -11.28
N ALA A 64 5.33 -8.87 -11.45
CA ALA A 64 5.43 -9.86 -10.40
C ALA A 64 6.00 -11.18 -10.91
N HIS A 65 6.59 -11.99 -10.02
CA HIS A 65 6.79 -13.42 -10.30
C HIS A 65 5.45 -14.11 -10.45
N LYS A 66 5.42 -15.22 -11.20
CA LYS A 66 4.22 -16.04 -11.33
C LYS A 66 3.71 -16.51 -9.97
N ASP A 67 4.60 -17.03 -9.14
CA ASP A 67 4.24 -17.61 -7.85
C ASP A 67 3.81 -16.56 -6.82
N CYS A 68 4.45 -15.38 -6.80
CA CYS A 68 3.99 -14.26 -5.95
C CYS A 68 2.59 -13.77 -6.34
N ASN A 69 2.28 -13.76 -7.63
CA ASN A 69 0.97 -13.37 -8.13
C ASN A 69 -0.10 -14.45 -7.85
N SER A 70 0.21 -15.72 -8.09
CA SER A 70 -0.76 -16.81 -7.91
C SER A 70 -1.02 -17.19 -6.46
N ASN A 71 -0.03 -17.09 -5.59
CA ASN A 71 -0.18 -17.46 -4.18
C ASN A 71 -0.74 -16.26 -3.42
N PHE A 72 0.13 -15.31 -3.09
CA PHE A 72 -0.27 -14.13 -2.33
C PHE A 72 -1.32 -13.30 -3.09
N GLY A 73 -1.03 -12.89 -4.33
CA GLY A 73 -1.94 -12.02 -5.09
C GLY A 73 -3.37 -12.56 -5.18
N SER A 74 -3.54 -13.80 -5.60
CA SER A 74 -4.86 -14.37 -5.85
C SER A 74 -5.59 -14.84 -4.58
N GLU A 75 -4.92 -15.53 -3.65
CA GLU A 75 -5.56 -16.02 -2.42
C GLU A 75 -5.98 -14.87 -1.51
N TYR A 76 -5.09 -13.88 -1.36
CA TYR A 76 -5.35 -12.71 -0.56
C TYR A 76 -6.46 -11.84 -1.14
N GLU A 77 -6.47 -11.63 -2.46
CA GLU A 77 -7.54 -10.87 -3.12
C GLU A 77 -8.91 -11.52 -2.96
N ASN A 78 -8.99 -12.86 -2.97
CA ASN A 78 -10.25 -13.55 -2.77
C ASN A 78 -10.84 -13.28 -1.37
N GLU A 79 -10.02 -13.24 -0.33
CA GLU A 79 -10.49 -12.89 1.02
C GLU A 79 -10.96 -11.43 1.10
N ILE A 80 -10.23 -10.50 0.47
CA ILE A 80 -10.64 -9.10 0.40
C ILE A 80 -11.97 -8.94 -0.34
N LEU A 81 -12.16 -9.64 -1.46
CA LEU A 81 -13.40 -9.57 -2.23
C LEU A 81 -14.61 -10.06 -1.42
N LYS A 82 -14.44 -11.07 -0.56
CA LYS A 82 -15.50 -11.52 0.36
C LYS A 82 -15.83 -10.45 1.39
N LEU A 83 -14.82 -9.78 1.95
CA LEU A 83 -15.04 -8.69 2.90
C LEU A 83 -15.77 -7.51 2.24
N LEU A 84 -15.43 -7.18 1.00
CA LEU A 84 -16.04 -6.09 0.24
C LEU A 84 -17.47 -6.40 -0.25
N ASP A 85 -17.91 -7.67 -0.22
CA ASP A 85 -19.29 -8.05 -0.55
C ASP A 85 -20.28 -7.73 0.58
N GLU A 86 -19.80 -7.49 1.81
CA GLU A 86 -20.63 -7.08 2.96
C GLU A 86 -20.06 -5.81 3.65
N PRO A 87 -20.09 -4.63 2.99
CA PRO A 87 -19.39 -3.44 3.47
C PRO A 87 -19.87 -2.93 4.83
N GLU A 88 -21.16 -3.05 5.16
CA GLU A 88 -21.70 -2.66 6.47
C GLU A 88 -21.17 -3.56 7.59
N LYS A 89 -21.07 -4.87 7.33
CA LYS A 89 -20.52 -5.84 8.28
C LYS A 89 -19.03 -5.62 8.48
N LEU A 90 -18.29 -5.41 7.39
CA LEU A 90 -16.88 -5.06 7.44
C LEU A 90 -16.65 -3.79 8.28
N PHE A 91 -17.47 -2.77 8.09
CA PHE A 91 -17.38 -1.54 8.90
C PHE A 91 -17.58 -1.79 10.39
N GLU A 92 -18.58 -2.59 10.78
CA GLU A 92 -18.82 -2.94 12.18
C GLU A 92 -17.74 -3.85 12.76
N GLU A 93 -17.14 -4.74 11.97
CA GLU A 93 -15.98 -5.55 12.38
C GLU A 93 -14.75 -4.69 12.66
N ILE A 94 -14.39 -3.80 11.74
CA ILE A 94 -13.25 -2.87 11.89
C ILE A 94 -13.44 -2.00 13.15
N LYS A 95 -14.65 -1.47 13.36
CA LYS A 95 -14.98 -0.65 14.54
C LYS A 95 -14.84 -1.40 15.86
N LYS A 96 -15.16 -2.70 15.88
CA LYS A 96 -14.97 -3.55 17.07
C LYS A 96 -13.50 -3.81 17.33
N GLU A 97 -12.73 -4.11 16.28
CA GLU A 97 -11.29 -4.36 16.34
C GLU A 97 -10.50 -3.11 16.78
N GLU A 98 -10.95 -1.91 16.41
CA GLU A 98 -10.32 -0.63 16.80
C GLU A 98 -10.20 -0.44 18.32
N SER A 99 -11.09 -1.08 19.10
CA SER A 99 -11.08 -1.01 20.56
C SER A 99 -10.02 -1.90 21.24
N GLY A 100 -9.45 -2.87 20.52
CA GLY A 100 -8.44 -3.81 21.00
C GLY A 100 -7.09 -3.55 20.35
N ILE A 101 -6.07 -3.19 21.15
CA ILE A 101 -4.69 -3.13 20.67
C ILE A 101 -4.23 -4.59 20.42
N SER A 102 -4.48 -5.12 19.23
CA SER A 102 -3.75 -6.31 18.78
C SER A 102 -2.38 -5.84 18.30
N ILE A 103 -1.34 -6.32 18.97
CA ILE A 103 0.05 -5.95 18.74
C ILE A 103 0.41 -6.28 17.27
N ILE A 104 0.80 -5.24 16.53
CA ILE A 104 0.79 -5.10 15.06
C ILE A 104 1.92 -5.88 14.34
N TYR A 105 2.40 -6.97 14.90
CA TYR A 105 3.46 -7.81 14.30
C TYR A 105 3.14 -9.30 14.41
N SER A 106 1.92 -9.66 14.08
CA SER A 106 1.44 -11.04 14.04
C SER A 106 0.65 -11.25 12.75
N PRO A 107 0.70 -12.45 12.13
CA PRO A 107 -0.25 -12.85 11.10
C PRO A 107 -1.65 -12.92 11.70
N ASP A 108 -2.27 -11.76 11.85
CA ASP A 108 -3.68 -11.68 12.17
C ASP A 108 -4.44 -11.60 10.86
N ASN A 109 -5.28 -12.61 10.63
CA ASN A 109 -6.25 -12.67 9.55
C ASN A 109 -7.49 -11.81 9.85
N SER A 110 -7.40 -10.89 10.82
CA SER A 110 -8.46 -9.93 11.13
C SER A 110 -8.83 -9.06 9.93
N SER A 111 -10.09 -8.62 9.91
CA SER A 111 -10.63 -7.82 8.82
C SER A 111 -9.86 -6.50 8.66
N THR A 112 -9.43 -5.87 9.77
CA THR A 112 -8.61 -4.65 9.73
C THR A 112 -7.23 -4.89 9.12
N SER A 113 -6.56 -5.99 9.51
CA SER A 113 -5.22 -6.34 9.02
C SER A 113 -5.24 -6.65 7.52
N LEU A 114 -6.24 -7.42 7.08
CA LEU A 114 -6.48 -7.72 5.66
C LEU A 114 -6.77 -6.44 4.86
N ILE A 115 -7.74 -5.62 5.26
CA ILE A 115 -8.03 -4.39 4.51
C ILE A 115 -6.84 -3.43 4.49
N SER A 116 -6.10 -3.29 5.59
CA SER A 116 -4.94 -2.38 5.67
C SER A 116 -3.80 -2.81 4.75
N THR A 117 -3.51 -4.10 4.68
CA THR A 117 -2.47 -4.64 3.78
C THR A 117 -2.89 -4.57 2.32
N TRP A 118 -4.18 -4.75 2.01
CA TRP A 118 -4.72 -4.51 0.68
C TRP A 118 -4.65 -3.04 0.27
N LEU A 119 -5.02 -2.10 1.15
CA LEU A 119 -4.88 -0.67 0.88
C LEU A 119 -3.42 -0.28 0.69
N SER A 120 -2.50 -0.89 1.43
CA SER A 120 -1.05 -0.71 1.24
C SER A 120 -0.60 -1.21 -0.14
N LYS A 121 -1.14 -2.33 -0.63
CA LYS A 121 -0.90 -2.84 -1.99
C LYS A 121 -1.31 -1.80 -3.02
N ILE A 122 -2.51 -1.25 -2.87
CA ILE A 122 -3.02 -0.21 -3.79
C ILE A 122 -2.11 1.01 -3.75
N TYR A 123 -1.84 1.54 -2.56
CA TYR A 123 -1.03 2.74 -2.38
C TYR A 123 0.36 2.60 -3.02
N TYR A 124 1.15 1.60 -2.61
CA TYR A 124 2.49 1.42 -3.17
C TYR A 124 2.45 0.95 -4.62
N GLY A 125 1.45 0.17 -5.00
CA GLY A 125 1.25 -0.29 -6.37
C GLY A 125 1.10 0.89 -7.32
N LEU A 126 0.28 1.88 -6.98
CA LEU A 126 0.09 3.09 -7.81
C LEU A 126 1.41 3.83 -8.04
N PHE A 127 2.17 4.13 -6.98
CA PHE A 127 3.48 4.79 -7.12
C PHE A 127 4.51 3.94 -7.87
N TYR A 128 4.48 2.61 -7.68
CA TYR A 128 5.33 1.70 -8.44
C TYR A 128 4.98 1.72 -9.93
N ASN A 129 3.70 1.71 -10.27
CA ASN A 129 3.22 1.81 -11.65
C ASN A 129 3.62 3.13 -12.30
N ASP A 130 3.41 4.23 -11.59
CA ASP A 130 3.75 5.57 -12.02
C ASP A 130 5.25 5.70 -12.29
N TYR A 131 6.08 5.24 -11.35
CA TYR A 131 7.54 5.20 -11.53
C TYR A 131 7.97 4.48 -12.82
N LEU A 132 7.27 3.41 -13.20
CA LEU A 132 7.58 2.63 -14.39
C LEU A 132 7.09 3.23 -15.71
N LYS A 133 6.00 4.00 -15.68
CA LYS A 133 5.21 4.35 -16.86
C LYS A 133 5.14 5.84 -17.17
N ILE A 134 5.16 6.70 -16.16
CA ILE A 134 5.05 8.14 -16.35
C ILE A 134 6.44 8.69 -16.65
N ASP A 135 6.57 9.44 -17.74
CA ASP A 135 7.83 10.05 -18.17
C ASP A 135 7.92 11.53 -17.76
N ASP A 136 7.68 11.78 -16.47
CA ASP A 136 7.79 13.09 -15.81
C ASP A 136 8.82 12.94 -14.68
N LEU A 137 9.88 13.75 -14.72
CA LEU A 137 11.03 13.60 -13.81
C LEU A 137 10.64 13.85 -12.34
N GLU A 138 9.89 14.93 -12.07
CA GLU A 138 9.44 15.28 -10.72
C GLU A 138 8.53 14.20 -10.14
N HIS A 139 7.64 13.65 -10.97
CA HIS A 139 6.75 12.56 -10.57
C HIS A 139 7.49 11.25 -10.32
N LYS A 140 8.51 10.93 -11.14
CA LYS A 140 9.38 9.77 -10.92
C LYS A 140 10.16 9.92 -9.61
N GLU A 141 10.75 11.07 -9.33
CA GLU A 141 11.46 11.33 -8.07
C GLU A 141 10.53 11.20 -6.85
N THR A 142 9.30 11.67 -6.96
CA THR A 142 8.29 11.54 -5.92
C THR A 142 7.92 10.08 -5.69
N SER A 143 7.66 9.35 -6.77
CA SER A 143 7.33 7.92 -6.72
C SER A 143 8.47 7.10 -6.13
N GLU A 144 9.71 7.42 -6.51
CA GLU A 144 10.93 6.82 -5.95
C GLU A 144 11.03 7.01 -4.44
N LYS A 145 10.84 8.25 -3.95
CA LYS A 145 10.86 8.55 -2.51
C LYS A 145 9.86 7.73 -1.71
N ILE A 146 8.74 7.35 -2.32
CA ILE A 146 7.68 6.57 -1.67
C ILE A 146 7.99 5.06 -1.71
N ILE A 147 8.35 4.52 -2.89
CA ILE A 147 8.60 3.08 -3.05
C ILE A 147 9.97 2.65 -2.50
N ASN A 148 10.92 3.56 -2.29
CA ASN A 148 12.23 3.21 -1.74
C ASN A 148 12.31 3.31 -0.21
N THR A 149 11.19 3.11 0.49
CA THR A 149 11.09 3.25 1.95
C THR A 149 11.18 1.90 2.68
N ASP A 150 11.58 1.94 3.96
CA ASP A 150 11.55 0.75 4.83
C ASP A 150 10.13 0.23 5.02
N ASN A 151 9.14 1.13 5.07
CA ASN A 151 7.73 0.77 5.15
C ASN A 151 7.30 -0.12 3.99
N PHE A 152 7.68 0.22 2.75
CA PHE A 152 7.34 -0.64 1.62
C PHE A 152 8.05 -2.00 1.70
N ARG A 153 9.30 -2.03 2.16
CA ARG A 153 10.04 -3.29 2.37
C ARG A 153 9.37 -4.17 3.45
N MET A 154 8.86 -3.58 4.52
CA MET A 154 8.12 -4.29 5.55
C MET A 154 6.83 -4.90 4.99
N ILE A 155 6.10 -4.14 4.17
CA ILE A 155 4.91 -4.63 3.46
C ILE A 155 5.26 -5.78 2.50
N GLN A 156 6.36 -5.66 1.76
CA GLN A 156 6.84 -6.72 0.87
C GLN A 156 7.21 -8.00 1.62
N ASN A 157 7.83 -7.87 2.80
CA ASN A 157 8.07 -9.02 3.67
C ASN A 157 6.75 -9.63 4.15
N ALA A 158 5.77 -8.80 4.51
CA ALA A 158 4.46 -9.28 4.92
C ALA A 158 3.77 -10.09 3.79
N TYR A 159 3.85 -9.61 2.55
CA TYR A 159 3.38 -10.35 1.37
C TYR A 159 4.07 -11.69 1.19
N LYS A 160 5.40 -11.73 1.35
CA LYS A 160 6.20 -12.95 1.22
C LYS A 160 5.85 -13.98 2.28
N ASP A 161 5.61 -13.52 3.51
CA ASP A 161 5.33 -14.38 4.65
C ASP A 161 3.84 -14.76 4.73
N GLY A 162 3.00 -14.21 3.85
CA GLY A 162 1.55 -14.46 3.83
C GLY A 162 0.83 -13.88 5.05
N VAL A 163 1.36 -12.81 5.62
CA VAL A 163 0.88 -12.21 6.86
C VAL A 163 0.24 -10.85 6.60
N GLY A 164 -0.81 -10.53 7.36
CA GLY A 164 -1.36 -9.18 7.38
C GLY A 164 -0.43 -8.21 8.14
N PHE A 165 -0.40 -6.98 7.67
CA PHE A 165 0.41 -5.87 8.17
C PHE A 165 -0.41 -4.57 8.21
N CYS A 166 -0.39 -3.89 9.35
CA CYS A 166 -1.03 -2.59 9.49
C CYS A 166 0.04 -1.49 9.44
N LEU A 167 0.06 -0.72 8.35
CA LEU A 167 0.76 0.57 8.35
C LEU A 167 -0.13 1.59 9.08
N PRO A 168 0.36 2.23 10.16
CA PRO A 168 -0.33 3.36 10.77
C PRO A 168 -0.77 4.36 9.71
N SER A 169 -2.02 4.80 9.77
CA SER A 169 -2.60 5.76 8.81
C SER A 169 -1.82 7.08 8.74
N SER A 170 -1.07 7.41 9.79
CA SER A 170 -0.13 8.54 9.86
C SER A 170 1.07 8.45 8.90
N LEU A 171 1.29 7.32 8.22
CA LEU A 171 2.40 7.11 7.29
C LEU A 171 2.01 7.29 5.81
N TYR A 172 0.73 7.50 5.50
CA TYR A 172 0.30 7.88 4.15
C TYR A 172 0.48 9.39 3.97
N VAL A 173 1.29 9.78 2.99
CA VAL A 173 1.57 11.19 2.69
C VAL A 173 0.71 11.61 1.50
N PHE A 174 -0.19 12.57 1.72
CA PHE A 174 -1.01 13.18 0.66
C PHE A 174 -0.46 14.58 0.37
N LYS A 175 -0.14 14.87 -0.90
CA LYS A 175 0.20 16.23 -1.35
C LYS A 175 -1.10 16.92 -1.81
N SER A 176 -1.38 18.10 -1.27
CA SER A 176 -2.53 18.92 -1.65
C SER A 176 -2.08 20.32 -2.02
N ASP A 177 -2.63 20.86 -3.10
CA ASP A 177 -2.41 22.24 -3.56
C ASP A 177 -3.36 23.24 -2.87
N LYS A 178 -4.23 22.75 -1.98
CA LYS A 178 -5.11 23.58 -1.14
C LYS A 178 -4.43 23.87 0.19
N ASP A 179 -4.34 25.16 0.53
CA ASP A 179 -3.86 25.64 1.85
C ASP A 179 -4.69 25.08 3.01
N PHE A 180 -5.95 24.71 2.74
CA PHE A 180 -6.81 23.97 3.66
C PHE A 180 -7.21 22.63 3.04
N PHE A 181 -6.44 21.60 3.36
CA PHE A 181 -6.80 20.22 3.12
C PHE A 181 -6.99 19.53 4.47
N ASP A 182 -8.24 19.41 4.88
CA ASP A 182 -8.60 18.65 6.06
C ASP A 182 -8.78 17.19 5.63
N LEU A 183 -7.67 16.44 5.60
CA LEU A 183 -7.78 14.99 5.61
C LEU A 183 -8.40 14.66 6.97
N ARG A 184 -9.71 14.44 7.03
CA ARG A 184 -10.35 13.84 8.20
C ARG A 184 -9.89 12.39 8.30
N THR A 185 -8.63 12.16 8.64
CA THR A 185 -8.30 11.07 9.53
C THR A 185 -9.06 11.38 10.80
N PHE A 186 -10.11 10.61 11.09
CA PHE A 186 -10.61 10.53 12.45
C PHE A 186 -9.46 9.97 13.30
N VAL A 187 -8.55 10.85 13.72
CA VAL A 187 -7.58 10.56 14.78
C VAL A 187 -8.38 10.65 16.07
N TYR A 188 -9.15 9.61 16.37
CA TYR A 188 -9.56 9.39 17.74
C TYR A 188 -8.29 8.97 18.53
N PRO A 189 -8.07 9.56 19.71
CA PRO A 189 -6.73 10.00 20.11
C PRO A 189 -6.01 8.93 20.90
N LYS A 190 -4.86 8.41 20.44
CA LYS A 190 -3.91 7.72 21.33
C LYS A 190 -2.41 7.96 21.10
N MET A 191 -2.00 9.04 20.42
CA MET A 191 -0.81 9.87 20.76
C MET A 191 -0.42 10.81 19.61
N ILE A 192 -0.16 12.08 19.94
CA ILE A 192 0.67 12.99 19.14
C ILE A 192 1.89 13.35 19.99
N MET A 193 3.08 13.07 19.45
CA MET A 193 4.35 13.53 19.99
C MET A 193 4.49 15.04 19.81
N ILE A 194 4.80 15.75 20.89
CA ILE A 194 5.08 17.19 20.88
C ILE A 194 6.59 17.40 20.82
N LYS A 195 7.06 18.23 19.87
CA LYS A 195 8.42 18.78 19.87
C LYS A 195 8.40 20.21 20.40
N ILE A 196 8.80 20.40 21.66
CA ILE A 196 8.97 21.74 22.27
C ILE A 196 10.32 22.31 21.81
N LYS A 197 10.30 23.51 21.22
CA LYS A 197 11.51 24.14 20.65
C LYS A 197 12.30 25.06 21.61
N ASN A 198 11.73 25.49 22.74
CA ASN A 198 12.44 26.23 23.78
C ASN A 198 11.83 25.96 25.15
N TRP A 199 12.68 25.63 26.13
CA TRP A 199 12.34 25.45 27.53
C TRP A 199 12.82 26.67 28.31
N PHE A 200 11.91 27.43 28.92
CA PHE A 200 12.27 28.42 29.93
C PHE A 200 11.81 27.88 31.28
N SER A 201 12.76 27.60 32.18
CA SER A 201 12.45 27.33 33.58
C SER A 201 12.13 28.65 34.26
N PHE A 202 10.89 28.81 34.71
CA PHE A 202 10.61 29.69 35.84
C PHE A 202 10.60 28.83 37.11
N TRP A 203 11.12 29.44 38.18
CA TRP A 203 11.12 29.08 39.60
C TRP A 203 12.55 28.95 40.19
N GLN A 204 12.75 29.73 41.27
CA GLN A 204 13.98 30.03 42.03
C GLN A 204 14.73 28.79 42.52
#